data_AF-A0AAJ1K3W6-F1
#
_entry.id   AF-A0AAJ1K3W6-F1
#
_cell.length_a   1.000
_cell.length_b   1.000
_cell.length_c   1.000
_cell.angle_alpha   90.00
_cell.angle_beta   90.00
_cell.angle_gamma   90.00
#
_symmetry.space_group_name_H-M   'P 1'
#
loop_
_entity.id
_entity.type
_entity.pdbx_description
1 polymer ?
#
loop_
_entity_poly.entity_id
_entity_poly.type
_entity_poly.pdbx_seq_one_letter_code
_entity_poly.pdbx_strand_id
1 'polypeptide(L)'
;MFERQEFMGDFLGHLSTINRHKYRVTKLCFRCGLYKQGLLHDLSKYSLIEFKAGVKFYQGNRSPIDREKEVLGYSEGWLHHKGRNKHHWEYWLDNARDGIKPIEMPTRYVIEMFCDRVVASQIYQKENYHDDSALNYYLNGRDHIMIHPNTDKLIMHLLTYLSEHGLDETVAYIKTNLR
;
A
#
# COMPACT_ATOMS: atom_id res chain seq x y z
N MET A 1 10.79 -33.29 7.45
CA MET A 1 9.33 -33.36 7.18
C MET A 1 8.62 -32.11 7.73
N PHE A 2 8.96 -31.65 8.94
CA PHE A 2 8.49 -30.38 9.53
C PHE A 2 8.81 -29.12 8.68
N GLU A 3 10.05 -28.92 8.22
CA GLU A 3 10.44 -27.77 7.36
C GLU A 3 9.62 -27.64 6.06
N ARG A 4 9.24 -28.78 5.46
CA ARG A 4 8.50 -28.78 4.19
C ARG A 4 7.02 -28.42 4.38
N GLN A 5 6.47 -28.73 5.56
CA GLN A 5 5.08 -28.44 5.92
C GLN A 5 4.91 -26.98 6.34
N GLU A 6 5.87 -26.41 7.08
CA GLU A 6 5.93 -24.97 7.38
C GLU A 6 6.08 -24.14 6.11
N PHE A 7 7.02 -24.50 5.22
CA PHE A 7 7.21 -23.80 3.95
C PHE A 7 5.94 -23.79 3.08
N MET A 8 5.22 -24.91 2.98
CA MET A 8 3.97 -24.98 2.22
C MET A 8 2.87 -24.12 2.86
N GLY A 9 2.82 -24.07 4.19
CA GLY A 9 1.91 -23.21 4.95
C GLY A 9 2.19 -21.72 4.70
N ASP A 10 3.45 -21.31 4.77
CA ASP A 10 3.89 -19.94 4.52
C ASP A 10 3.65 -19.51 3.08
N PHE A 11 3.92 -20.42 2.13
CA PHE A 11 3.65 -20.20 0.71
C PHE A 11 2.17 -19.88 0.46
N LEU A 12 1.27 -20.76 0.93
CA LEU A 12 -0.16 -20.61 0.73
C LEU A 12 -0.73 -19.43 1.52
N GLY A 13 -0.23 -19.19 2.73
CA GLY A 13 -0.61 -18.06 3.57
C GLY A 13 -0.24 -16.71 2.94
N HIS A 14 0.99 -16.58 2.45
CA HIS A 14 1.46 -15.38 1.77
C HIS A 14 0.67 -15.13 0.48
N LEU A 15 0.52 -16.15 -0.37
CA LEU A 15 -0.22 -16.05 -1.63
C LEU A 15 -1.69 -15.64 -1.41
N SER A 16 -2.35 -16.24 -0.41
CA SER A 16 -3.72 -15.89 -0.03
C SER A 16 -3.82 -14.43 0.43
N THR A 17 -2.85 -13.96 1.21
CA THR A 17 -2.82 -12.58 1.72
C THR A 17 -2.66 -11.56 0.59
N ILE A 18 -1.70 -11.74 -0.33
CA ILE A 18 -1.49 -10.79 -1.44
C ILE A 18 -2.66 -10.80 -2.42
N ASN A 19 -3.27 -11.96 -2.68
CA ASN A 19 -4.45 -12.06 -3.56
C ASN A 19 -5.66 -11.35 -2.95
N ARG A 20 -5.89 -11.52 -1.64
CA ARG A 20 -6.99 -10.87 -0.93
C ARG A 20 -6.83 -9.34 -0.92
N HIS A 21 -5.61 -8.85 -0.66
CA HIS A 21 -5.27 -7.43 -0.73
C HIS A 21 -5.53 -6.86 -2.12
N LYS A 22 -4.88 -7.45 -3.13
CA LYS A 22 -5.03 -7.02 -4.52
C LYS A 22 -6.48 -6.97 -4.96
N TYR A 23 -7.27 -8.00 -4.65
CA TYR A 23 -8.68 -8.07 -5.02
C TYR A 23 -9.52 -6.94 -4.39
N ARG A 24 -9.32 -6.68 -3.09
CA ARG A 24 -10.04 -5.62 -2.38
C ARG A 24 -9.63 -4.23 -2.86
N VAL A 25 -8.34 -3.99 -3.10
CA VAL A 25 -7.86 -2.74 -3.72
C VAL A 25 -8.44 -2.58 -5.11
N THR A 26 -8.46 -3.63 -5.92
CA THR A 26 -9.09 -3.60 -7.26
C THR A 26 -10.55 -3.15 -7.18
N LYS A 27 -11.34 -3.73 -6.27
CA LYS A 27 -12.73 -3.33 -6.05
C LYS A 27 -12.86 -1.86 -5.65
N LEU A 28 -12.06 -1.39 -4.70
CA LEU A 28 -12.15 0.00 -4.24
C LEU A 28 -11.69 0.98 -5.33
N CYS A 29 -10.60 0.68 -6.04
CA CYS A 29 -10.18 1.43 -7.22
C CYS A 29 -11.29 1.52 -8.26
N PHE A 30 -12.03 0.42 -8.53
CA PHE A 30 -13.13 0.41 -9.48
C PHE A 30 -14.30 1.28 -9.01
N ARG A 31 -14.59 1.30 -7.70
CA ARG A 31 -15.57 2.23 -7.12
C ARG A 31 -15.15 3.68 -7.34
N CYS A 32 -13.85 3.98 -7.27
CA CYS A 32 -13.26 5.28 -7.65
C CYS A 32 -13.05 5.44 -9.17
N GLY A 33 -13.59 4.55 -10.01
CA GLY A 33 -13.46 4.53 -11.47
C GLY A 33 -12.06 4.16 -12.02
N LEU A 34 -11.07 3.87 -11.17
CA LEU A 34 -9.66 3.65 -11.53
C LEU A 34 -9.41 2.20 -11.98
N TYR A 35 -10.02 1.81 -13.10
CA TYR A 35 -9.95 0.44 -13.59
C TYR A 35 -8.53 -0.04 -13.86
N LYS A 36 -7.72 0.79 -14.53
CA LYS A 36 -6.32 0.44 -14.86
C LYS A 36 -5.47 0.28 -13.60
N GLN A 37 -5.59 1.19 -12.64
CA GLN A 37 -4.84 1.12 -11.38
C GLN A 37 -5.25 -0.12 -10.60
N GLY A 38 -6.55 -0.40 -10.45
CA GLY A 38 -7.00 -1.62 -9.76
C GLY A 38 -6.45 -2.92 -10.38
N LEU A 39 -6.52 -3.05 -11.71
CA LEU A 39 -6.00 -4.23 -12.40
C LEU A 39 -4.48 -4.40 -12.26
N LEU A 40 -3.74 -3.29 -12.30
CA LEU A 40 -2.27 -3.31 -12.26
C LEU A 40 -1.67 -3.21 -10.86
N HIS A 41 -2.49 -2.92 -9.85
CA HIS A 41 -2.07 -2.74 -8.46
C HIS A 41 -1.27 -3.96 -7.99
N ASP A 42 -0.06 -3.71 -7.46
CA ASP A 42 0.80 -4.68 -6.80
C ASP A 42 1.14 -5.94 -7.61
N LEU A 43 1.10 -5.86 -8.94
CA LEU A 43 1.52 -7.00 -9.78
C LEU A 43 2.99 -7.41 -9.56
N SER A 44 3.83 -6.50 -9.04
CA SER A 44 5.21 -6.82 -8.70
C SER A 44 5.34 -7.82 -7.54
N LYS A 45 4.33 -7.97 -6.67
CA LYS A 45 4.29 -8.94 -5.56
C LYS A 45 4.41 -10.39 -6.03
N TYR A 46 4.06 -10.66 -7.29
CA TYR A 46 4.15 -11.97 -7.91
C TYR A 46 5.51 -12.24 -8.58
N SER A 47 6.41 -11.25 -8.60
CA SER A 47 7.78 -11.46 -9.07
C SER A 47 8.54 -12.37 -8.11
N LEU A 48 9.55 -13.09 -8.62
CA LEU A 48 10.36 -13.99 -7.80
C LEU A 48 11.05 -13.26 -6.63
N ILE A 49 11.48 -12.01 -6.86
CA ILE A 49 12.18 -11.19 -5.86
C ILE A 49 11.26 -10.89 -4.66
N GLU A 50 10.05 -10.41 -4.92
CA GLU A 50 9.11 -10.08 -3.85
C GLU A 50 8.47 -11.32 -3.24
N PHE A 51 8.03 -12.27 -4.07
CA PHE A 51 7.28 -13.42 -3.60
C PHE A 51 8.14 -14.36 -2.75
N LYS A 52 9.39 -14.63 -3.17
CA LYS A 52 10.31 -15.49 -2.40
C LYS A 52 10.63 -14.90 -1.03
N ALA A 53 10.91 -13.59 -0.96
CA ALA A 53 11.10 -12.89 0.31
C ALA A 53 9.81 -12.91 1.15
N GLY A 54 8.66 -12.67 0.50
CA GLY A 54 7.34 -12.69 1.12
C GLY A 54 6.99 -14.01 1.79
N VAL A 55 7.31 -15.15 1.16
CA VAL A 55 7.16 -16.48 1.74
C VAL A 55 8.15 -16.71 2.88
N LYS A 56 9.45 -16.41 2.66
CA LYS A 56 10.51 -16.66 3.65
C LYS A 56 10.29 -15.92 4.98
N PHE A 57 9.72 -14.72 4.91
CA PHE A 57 9.51 -13.85 6.08
C PHE A 57 8.04 -13.76 6.49
N TYR A 58 7.19 -14.68 6.01
CA TYR A 58 5.78 -14.71 6.36
C TYR A 58 5.57 -15.06 7.84
N GLN A 59 4.66 -14.34 8.50
CA GLN A 59 4.31 -14.55 9.91
C GLN A 59 2.79 -14.61 10.15
N GLY A 60 1.98 -14.31 9.12
CA GLY A 60 0.52 -14.31 9.18
C GLY A 60 -0.14 -13.12 9.90
N ASN A 61 0.61 -12.30 10.65
CA ASN A 61 0.07 -11.20 11.45
C ASN A 61 0.54 -9.79 11.03
N ARG A 62 1.58 -9.68 10.20
CA ARG A 62 2.12 -8.40 9.71
C ARG A 62 2.84 -8.55 8.37
N SER A 63 3.38 -7.45 7.85
CA SER A 63 4.09 -7.43 6.57
C SER A 63 5.41 -8.24 6.61
N PRO A 64 5.65 -9.17 5.67
CA PRO A 64 6.93 -9.86 5.55
C PRO A 64 8.11 -8.92 5.29
N ILE A 65 7.86 -7.77 4.67
CA ILE A 65 8.87 -6.72 4.40
C ILE A 65 9.45 -6.18 5.72
N ASP A 66 8.63 -5.99 6.74
CA ASP A 66 9.10 -5.45 8.03
C ASP A 66 9.97 -6.47 8.76
N ARG A 67 9.59 -7.75 8.67
CA ARG A 67 10.41 -8.84 9.21
C ARG A 67 11.74 -8.97 8.47
N GLU A 68 11.74 -8.83 7.15
CA GLU A 68 12.97 -8.84 6.35
C GLU A 68 13.91 -7.70 6.78
N LYS A 69 13.38 -6.47 6.96
CA LYS A 69 14.13 -5.31 7.45
C LYS A 69 14.72 -5.52 8.84
N GLU A 70 13.99 -6.13 9.77
CA GLU A 70 14.50 -6.43 11.10
C GLU A 70 15.66 -7.43 11.10
N VAL A 71 15.61 -8.42 10.21
CA VAL A 71 16.61 -9.50 10.15
C VAL A 71 17.84 -9.07 9.37
N LEU A 72 17.67 -8.32 8.27
CA LEU A 72 18.74 -8.00 7.33
C LEU A 72 19.18 -6.53 7.37
N GLY A 73 18.43 -5.65 8.01
CA GLY A 73 18.62 -4.19 7.96
C GLY A 73 18.04 -3.53 6.70
N TYR A 74 17.51 -4.31 5.75
CA TYR A 74 16.87 -3.85 4.53
C TYR A 74 15.85 -4.89 4.03
N SER A 75 15.06 -4.55 3.00
CA SER A 75 14.18 -5.51 2.32
C SER A 75 14.37 -5.41 0.83
N GLU A 76 14.88 -6.48 0.21
CA GLU A 76 15.05 -6.56 -1.25
C GLU A 76 13.68 -6.50 -1.93
N GLY A 77 12.69 -7.20 -1.35
CA GLY A 77 11.30 -7.13 -1.79
C GLY A 77 10.77 -5.70 -1.79
N TRP A 78 11.00 -4.93 -0.71
CA TRP A 78 10.56 -3.54 -0.64
C TRP A 78 11.24 -2.63 -1.66
N LEU A 79 12.55 -2.77 -1.86
CA LEU A 79 13.29 -1.99 -2.85
C LEU A 79 12.76 -2.24 -4.27
N HIS A 80 12.46 -3.51 -4.60
CA HIS A 80 11.86 -3.88 -5.87
C HIS A 80 10.42 -3.35 -6.02
N HIS A 81 9.64 -3.45 -4.95
CA HIS A 81 8.21 -3.12 -4.87
C HIS A 81 7.94 -1.62 -5.04
N LYS A 82 8.57 -0.79 -4.21
CA LYS A 82 8.40 0.66 -4.24
C LYS A 82 8.85 1.27 -5.56
N GLY A 83 9.82 0.64 -6.24
CA GLY A 83 10.30 1.04 -7.56
C GLY A 83 9.44 0.60 -8.75
N ARG A 84 8.36 -0.16 -8.54
CA ARG A 84 7.45 -0.64 -9.61
C ARG A 84 6.00 -0.22 -9.41
N ASN A 85 5.58 0.02 -8.17
CA ASN A 85 4.22 0.42 -7.84
C ASN A 85 4.15 1.92 -7.58
N LYS A 86 3.54 2.64 -8.54
CA LYS A 86 3.51 4.10 -8.60
C LYS A 86 2.63 4.76 -7.52
N HIS A 87 1.86 3.99 -6.77
CA HIS A 87 1.10 4.53 -5.64
C HIS A 87 1.96 4.67 -4.36
N HIS A 88 3.19 4.16 -4.33
CA HIS A 88 4.13 4.49 -3.27
C HIS A 88 4.80 5.84 -3.54
N TRP A 89 4.88 6.67 -2.50
CA TRP A 89 5.52 7.99 -2.60
C TRP A 89 7.01 7.87 -2.90
N GLU A 90 7.67 6.78 -2.49
CA GLU A 90 9.09 6.52 -2.78
C GLU A 90 9.38 6.36 -4.27
N TYR A 91 8.39 5.99 -5.09
CA TYR A 91 8.53 5.94 -6.55
C TYR A 91 8.79 7.35 -7.13
N TRP A 92 8.30 8.38 -6.44
CA TRP A 92 8.33 9.78 -6.86
C TRP A 92 9.43 10.56 -6.14
N LEU A 93 10.52 9.89 -5.79
CA LEU A 93 11.77 10.51 -5.38
C LEU A 93 12.70 10.56 -6.57
N ASP A 94 13.20 11.75 -6.90
CA ASP A 94 14.09 11.95 -8.04
C ASP A 94 15.41 12.62 -7.61
N ASN A 95 16.47 12.38 -8.38
CA ASN A 95 17.77 12.99 -8.16
C ASN A 95 17.75 14.43 -8.70
N ALA A 96 18.05 15.41 -7.85
CA ALA A 96 18.31 16.78 -8.23
C ALA A 96 19.77 17.16 -7.91
N ARG A 97 20.18 18.36 -8.35
CA ARG A 97 21.54 18.89 -8.08
C ARG A 97 21.89 18.93 -6.58
N ASP A 98 20.90 19.19 -5.73
CA ASP A 98 21.07 19.31 -4.27
C ASP A 98 20.67 18.03 -3.52
N GLY A 99 20.65 16.88 -4.20
CA GLY A 99 20.23 15.60 -3.64
C GLY A 99 18.83 15.16 -4.05
N ILE A 100 18.32 14.14 -3.36
CA ILE A 100 17.02 13.53 -3.67
C ILE A 100 15.89 14.49 -3.26
N LYS A 101 14.94 14.72 -4.16
CA LYS A 101 13.76 15.56 -3.91
C LYS A 101 12.47 14.81 -4.26
N PRO A 102 11.38 15.02 -3.52
CA PRO A 102 10.08 14.47 -3.90
C PRO A 102 9.50 15.28 -5.07
N ILE A 103 8.93 14.58 -6.05
CA ILE A 103 8.16 15.16 -7.15
C ILE A 103 6.67 14.89 -6.97
N GLU A 104 5.82 15.76 -7.54
CA GLU A 104 4.38 15.63 -7.40
C GLU A 104 3.86 14.33 -8.03
N MET A 105 3.19 13.52 -7.21
CA MET A 105 2.52 12.30 -7.65
C MET A 105 1.23 12.67 -8.41
N PRO A 106 0.99 12.12 -9.61
CA PRO A 106 -0.27 12.30 -10.32
C PRO A 106 -1.48 11.84 -9.49
N THR A 107 -2.57 12.60 -9.50
CA THR A 107 -3.80 12.38 -8.70
C THR A 107 -4.29 10.92 -8.71
N ARG A 108 -4.28 10.25 -9.87
CA ARG A 108 -4.70 8.84 -10.00
C ARG A 108 -3.91 7.88 -9.10
N TYR A 109 -2.63 8.14 -8.86
CA TYR A 109 -1.79 7.32 -7.98
C TYR A 109 -1.93 7.72 -6.51
N VAL A 110 -2.31 8.96 -6.23
CA VAL A 110 -2.69 9.38 -4.86
C VAL A 110 -3.99 8.68 -4.44
N ILE A 111 -4.97 8.59 -5.34
CA ILE A 111 -6.21 7.85 -5.09
C ILE A 111 -5.93 6.34 -4.99
N GLU A 112 -5.03 5.78 -5.81
CA GLU A 112 -4.60 4.38 -5.65
C GLU A 112 -3.93 4.15 -4.28
N MET A 113 -3.07 5.08 -3.82
CA MET A 113 -2.45 5.05 -2.49
C MET A 113 -3.50 5.11 -1.37
N PHE A 114 -4.54 5.94 -1.52
CA PHE A 114 -5.68 5.96 -0.62
C PHE A 114 -6.36 4.59 -0.57
N CYS A 115 -6.68 4.01 -1.73
CA CYS A 115 -7.35 2.70 -1.80
C CYS A 115 -6.50 1.59 -1.14
N ASP A 116 -5.20 1.59 -1.40
CA ASP A 116 -4.23 0.67 -0.82
C ASP A 116 -4.23 0.75 0.72
N ARG A 117 -4.08 1.96 1.28
CA ARG A 117 -4.03 2.18 2.73
C ARG A 117 -5.32 1.79 3.45
N VAL A 118 -6.47 2.12 2.86
CA VAL A 118 -7.79 1.75 3.41
C VAL A 118 -7.92 0.23 3.46
N VAL A 119 -7.63 -0.45 2.36
CA VAL A 119 -7.77 -1.91 2.27
C VAL A 119 -6.74 -2.64 3.14
N ALA A 120 -5.49 -2.15 3.20
CA ALA A 120 -4.47 -2.69 4.09
C ALA A 120 -4.95 -2.61 5.56
N SER A 121 -5.47 -1.45 5.97
CA SER A 121 -6.03 -1.25 7.31
C SER A 121 -7.18 -2.23 7.60
N GLN A 122 -8.11 -2.41 6.66
CA GLN A 122 -9.20 -3.37 6.78
C GLN A 122 -8.72 -4.83 6.90
N ILE A 123 -7.65 -5.20 6.19
CA ILE A 123 -7.13 -6.58 6.23
C ILE A 123 -6.39 -6.87 7.54
N TYR A 124 -5.56 -5.94 8.01
CA TYR A 124 -4.76 -6.16 9.21
C TYR A 124 -5.55 -5.96 10.50
N GLN A 125 -6.46 -4.99 10.55
CA GLN A 125 -7.22 -4.67 11.77
C GLN A 125 -8.51 -5.48 11.91
N LYS A 126 -9.07 -6.01 10.82
CA LYS A 126 -10.29 -6.86 10.81
C LYS A 126 -11.45 -6.19 11.57
N GLU A 127 -11.94 -6.83 12.63
CA GLU A 127 -13.03 -6.34 13.48
C GLU A 127 -12.69 -5.00 14.17
N ASN A 128 -11.40 -4.68 14.31
CA ASN A 128 -10.92 -3.44 14.93
C ASN A 128 -10.75 -2.29 13.91
N TYR A 129 -11.15 -2.49 12.65
CA TYR A 129 -11.07 -1.44 11.65
C TYR A 129 -12.11 -0.34 11.91
N HIS A 130 -11.66 0.91 11.81
CA HIS A 130 -12.48 2.11 11.80
C HIS A 130 -12.07 3.00 10.62
N ASP A 131 -12.92 3.92 10.21
CA ASP A 131 -12.64 4.77 9.04
C ASP A 131 -11.47 5.76 9.28
N ASP A 132 -11.09 6.00 10.54
CA ASP A 132 -9.88 6.74 10.91
C ASP A 132 -8.60 5.88 10.89
N SER A 133 -8.68 4.55 10.78
CA SER A 133 -7.54 3.64 10.87
C SER A 133 -6.43 3.97 9.86
N ALA A 134 -6.82 4.28 8.61
CA ALA A 134 -5.86 4.60 7.56
C ALA A 134 -5.23 5.99 7.76
N LEU A 135 -5.98 6.94 8.31
CA LEU A 135 -5.49 8.27 8.70
C LEU A 135 -4.49 8.16 9.86
N ASN A 136 -4.84 7.44 10.91
CA ASN A 136 -3.97 7.21 12.07
C ASN A 136 -2.65 6.55 11.67
N TYR A 137 -2.71 5.55 10.78
CA TYR A 137 -1.51 4.94 10.22
C TYR A 137 -0.65 5.94 9.43
N TYR A 138 -1.26 6.82 8.63
CA TYR A 138 -0.54 7.83 7.88
C TYR A 138 0.12 8.87 8.79
N LEU A 139 -0.61 9.37 9.80
CA LEU A 139 -0.11 10.36 10.76
C LEU A 139 1.10 9.84 11.56
N ASN A 140 1.06 8.58 12.01
CA ASN A 140 2.17 7.96 12.74
C ASN A 140 3.48 7.91 11.93
N GLY A 141 3.39 7.82 10.61
CA GLY A 141 4.55 7.78 9.72
C GLY A 141 4.92 9.12 9.08
N ARG A 142 4.05 10.14 9.15
CA ARG A 142 4.12 11.32 8.28
C ARG A 142 5.40 12.13 8.45
N ASP A 143 5.92 12.25 9.67
CA ASP A 143 7.14 13.00 9.95
C ASP A 143 8.42 12.28 9.47
N HIS A 144 8.29 11.03 9.02
CA HIS A 144 9.40 10.19 8.58
C HIS A 144 9.43 9.97 7.05
N ILE A 145 8.51 10.57 6.29
CA ILE A 145 8.41 10.39 4.84
C ILE A 145 8.86 11.63 4.06
N MET A 146 9.43 11.41 2.88
CA MET A 146 9.82 12.46 1.95
C MET A 146 8.80 12.52 0.81
N ILE A 147 7.71 13.27 1.01
CA ILE A 147 6.58 13.33 0.06
C ILE A 147 6.39 14.77 -0.43
N HIS A 148 5.94 14.93 -1.68
CA HIS A 148 5.72 16.26 -2.25
C HIS A 148 4.54 16.96 -1.55
N PRO A 149 4.60 18.27 -1.22
CA PRO A 149 3.56 18.94 -0.44
C PRO A 149 2.14 18.83 -1.01
N ASN A 150 1.98 18.92 -2.34
CA ASN A 150 0.66 18.76 -2.97
C ASN A 150 0.14 17.31 -2.85
N THR A 151 1.04 16.33 -2.92
CA THR A 151 0.69 14.92 -2.75
C THR A 151 0.29 14.63 -1.31
N ASP A 152 1.07 15.12 -0.34
CA ASP A 152 0.75 15.05 1.10
C ASP A 152 -0.59 15.69 1.42
N LYS A 153 -0.83 16.90 0.93
CA LYS A 153 -2.11 17.60 1.11
C LYS A 153 -3.30 16.79 0.59
N LEU A 154 -3.17 16.20 -0.60
CA LEU A 154 -4.26 15.44 -1.20
C LEU A 154 -4.52 14.11 -0.47
N ILE A 155 -3.47 13.33 -0.15
CA ILE A 155 -3.68 12.07 0.59
C ILE A 155 -4.22 12.33 2.00
N MET A 156 -3.73 13.38 2.67
CA MET A 156 -4.24 13.81 3.97
C MET A 156 -5.73 14.15 3.86
N HIS A 157 -6.10 14.98 2.88
CA HIS A 157 -7.50 15.35 2.66
C HIS A 157 -8.41 14.14 2.45
N LEU A 158 -8.02 13.18 1.60
CA LEU A 158 -8.82 11.98 1.34
C LEU A 158 -8.98 11.09 2.57
N LEU A 159 -7.91 10.93 3.37
CA LEU A 159 -7.95 10.12 4.59
C LEU A 159 -8.74 10.81 5.72
N THR A 160 -8.64 12.13 5.83
CA THR A 160 -9.48 12.92 6.74
C THR A 160 -10.94 12.86 6.34
N TYR A 161 -11.24 13.03 5.05
CA TYR A 161 -12.61 12.92 4.54
C TYR A 161 -13.19 11.53 4.84
N LEU A 162 -12.42 10.46 4.64
CA LEU A 162 -12.82 9.11 5.04
C LEU A 162 -13.15 9.03 6.53
N SER A 163 -12.29 9.57 7.39
CA SER A 163 -12.49 9.55 8.84
C SER A 163 -13.75 10.30 9.28
N GLU A 164 -14.16 11.35 8.57
CA GLU A 164 -15.28 12.22 8.94
C GLU A 164 -16.63 11.79 8.31
N HIS A 165 -16.58 11.22 7.10
CA HIS A 165 -17.73 11.00 6.23
C HIS A 165 -17.94 9.53 5.83
N GLY A 166 -16.94 8.68 6.09
CA GLY A 166 -16.97 7.28 5.72
C GLY A 166 -16.73 7.02 4.22
N LEU A 167 -16.62 5.73 3.89
CA LEU A 167 -16.07 5.30 2.60
C LEU A 167 -16.97 5.65 1.40
N ASP A 168 -18.28 5.55 1.54
CA ASP A 168 -19.22 5.76 0.44
C ASP A 168 -19.24 7.22 -0.01
N GLU A 169 -19.28 8.15 0.95
CA GLU A 169 -19.22 9.59 0.71
C GLU A 169 -17.85 9.99 0.15
N THR A 170 -16.77 9.40 0.65
CA THR A 170 -15.41 9.64 0.12
C THR A 170 -15.27 9.18 -1.33
N VAL A 171 -15.81 8.00 -1.67
CA VAL A 171 -15.82 7.50 -3.05
C VAL A 171 -16.62 8.43 -3.96
N ALA A 172 -17.78 8.91 -3.50
CA ALA A 172 -18.58 9.88 -4.26
C ALA A 172 -17.82 11.19 -4.47
N TYR A 173 -17.15 11.70 -3.43
CA TYR A 173 -16.30 12.89 -3.50
C TYR A 173 -15.19 12.71 -4.55
N ILE A 174 -14.45 11.60 -4.51
CA ILE A 174 -13.37 11.29 -5.47
C ILE A 174 -13.90 11.30 -6.90
N LYS A 175 -15.03 10.64 -7.15
CA LYS A 175 -15.63 10.56 -8.49
C LYS A 175 -16.09 11.91 -9.03
N THR A 176 -16.56 12.81 -8.18
CA THR A 176 -17.13 14.10 -8.60
C THR A 176 -16.07 15.17 -8.77
N ASN A 177 -15.05 15.18 -7.90
CA ASN A 177 -14.11 16.31 -7.79
C ASN A 177 -12.72 16.03 -8.33
N LEU A 178 -12.32 14.75 -8.45
CA LEU A 178 -10.94 14.38 -8.80
C LEU A 178 -10.84 13.52 -10.07
N ARG A 179 -11.96 13.30 -10.77
CA ARG A 179 -12.11 12.25 -11.79
C ARG A 179 -12.88 12.66 -13.02
#